data_AF-A0A841KMP5-F1
#
_entry.id   AF-A0A841KMP5-F1
#
_cell.length_a   1.000
_cell.length_b   1.000
_cell.length_c   1.000
_cell.angle_alpha   90.00
_cell.angle_beta   90.00
_cell.angle_gamma   90.00
#
_symmetry.space_group_name_H-M   'P 1'
#
loop_
_entity.id
_entity.type
_entity.pdbx_description
1 polymer ?
#
loop_
_entity_poly.entity_id
_entity_poly.type
_entity_poly.pdbx_seq_one_letter_code
_entity_poly.pdbx_strand_id
1 'polypeptide(L)'
;MSSPSRSSFPTLGDLRRTASSFFSATTGPSRRIQRHYETLSPSYLSQPMTPDNVGDFVRRENRAVFQGTTPPTRQDYLAMAATPFRSTFAHFAAQQMVVSRMGHFHDNEYSRSALEGVIG
;
A
#
# COMPACT_ATOMS: atom_id res chain seq x y z
N MET A 1 -16.63 -15.70 25.97
CA MET A 1 -15.34 -15.16 25.48
C MET A 1 -15.60 -14.64 24.08
N SER A 2 -15.65 -13.33 23.90
CA SER A 2 -15.92 -12.70 22.61
C SER A 2 -14.65 -12.79 21.76
N SER A 3 -14.71 -13.55 20.67
CA SER A 3 -13.67 -13.53 19.64
C SER A 3 -13.44 -12.08 19.21
N PRO A 4 -12.19 -11.58 19.14
CA PRO A 4 -11.95 -10.25 18.62
C PRO A 4 -12.45 -10.23 17.18
N SER A 5 -13.41 -9.35 16.90
CA SER A 5 -13.87 -9.01 15.56
C SER A 5 -12.64 -8.64 14.74
N ARG A 6 -12.11 -9.57 13.96
CA ARG A 6 -11.12 -9.25 12.93
C ARG A 6 -11.86 -8.31 12.00
N SER A 7 -11.42 -7.06 11.95
CA SER A 7 -11.77 -6.12 10.87
C SER A 7 -11.87 -6.90 9.56
N SER A 8 -13.08 -7.04 9.03
CA SER A 8 -13.39 -7.78 7.81
C SER A 8 -12.83 -7.10 6.55
N PHE A 9 -12.41 -5.84 6.69
CA PHE A 9 -11.88 -5.02 5.62
C PHE A 9 -10.35 -5.15 5.51
N PRO A 10 -9.79 -5.27 4.28
CA PRO A 10 -8.36 -5.14 4.05
C PRO A 10 -7.84 -3.80 4.58
N THR A 11 -6.65 -3.84 5.17
CA THR A 11 -6.05 -2.68 5.86
C THR A 11 -4.77 -2.21 5.20
N LEU A 12 -4.30 -0.99 5.49
CA LEU A 12 -2.98 -0.52 5.04
C LEU A 12 -1.84 -1.44 5.49
N GLY A 13 -2.00 -2.13 6.62
CA GLY A 13 -1.07 -3.16 7.08
C GLY A 13 -0.97 -4.38 6.13
N ASP A 14 -2.08 -4.76 5.49
CA ASP A 14 -2.09 -5.79 4.46
C ASP A 14 -1.34 -5.30 3.20
N LEU A 15 -1.59 -4.06 2.77
CA LEU A 15 -0.93 -3.47 1.60
C LEU A 15 0.58 -3.36 1.80
N ARG A 16 1.02 -2.89 2.98
CA ARG A 16 2.43 -2.84 3.38
C ARG A 16 3.10 -4.21 3.30
N ARG A 17 2.42 -5.27 3.77
CA ARG A 17 2.95 -6.64 3.70
C ARG A 17 3.12 -7.09 2.25
N THR A 18 2.10 -6.90 1.42
CA THR A 18 2.16 -7.22 -0.01
C THR A 18 3.31 -6.48 -0.70
N ALA A 19 3.43 -5.17 -0.48
CA ALA A 19 4.52 -4.37 -1.04
C ALA A 19 5.91 -4.86 -0.58
N SER A 20 6.08 -5.11 0.73
CA SER A 20 7.34 -5.62 1.28
C SER A 20 7.74 -6.97 0.68
N SER A 21 6.79 -7.89 0.56
CA SER A 21 7.00 -9.21 -0.04
C SER A 21 7.35 -9.12 -1.53
N PHE A 22 6.61 -8.31 -2.30
CA PHE A 22 6.87 -8.11 -3.72
C PHE A 22 8.28 -7.57 -3.99
N PHE A 23 8.69 -6.51 -3.30
CA PHE A 23 10.02 -5.92 -3.51
C PHE A 23 11.15 -6.81 -2.99
N SER A 24 10.91 -7.57 -1.93
CA SER A 24 11.89 -8.56 -1.46
C SER A 24 12.15 -9.65 -2.49
N ALA A 25 11.14 -10.01 -3.31
CA ALA A 25 11.24 -11.06 -4.31
C ALA A 25 11.72 -10.58 -5.70
N THR A 26 11.66 -9.28 -6.00
CA THR A 26 11.89 -8.76 -7.36
C THR A 26 13.18 -7.96 -7.48
N THR A 27 13.19 -6.74 -6.97
CA THR A 27 14.28 -5.77 -7.16
C THR A 27 15.15 -5.59 -5.92
N GLY A 28 14.74 -6.19 -4.80
CA GLY A 28 15.30 -5.94 -3.48
C GLY A 28 14.65 -4.72 -2.80
N PRO A 29 14.54 -4.73 -1.47
CA PRO A 29 13.84 -3.67 -0.76
C PRO A 29 14.67 -2.38 -0.65
N SER A 30 14.01 -1.24 -0.84
CA SER A 30 14.60 0.07 -0.50
C SER A 30 14.74 0.20 1.01
N ARG A 31 15.96 0.45 1.49
CA ARG A 31 16.23 0.63 2.93
C ARG A 31 15.51 1.84 3.50
N ARG A 32 15.36 2.92 2.71
CA ARG A 32 14.64 4.12 3.14
C ARG A 32 13.15 3.84 3.37
N ILE A 33 12.54 3.04 2.49
CA ILE A 33 11.12 2.66 2.62
C ILE A 33 10.91 1.64 3.74
N GLN A 34 11.81 0.66 3.89
CA GLN A 34 11.74 -0.29 5.01
C GLN A 34 11.77 0.41 6.36
N ARG A 35 12.72 1.35 6.56
CA ARG A 35 12.76 2.15 7.79
C ARG A 35 11.49 2.96 7.98
N HIS A 36 10.94 3.52 6.90
CA HIS A 36 9.67 4.22 6.98
C HIS A 36 8.53 3.31 7.47
N TYR A 37 8.45 2.07 6.98
CA TYR A 37 7.45 1.11 7.45
C TYR A 37 7.57 0.76 8.94
N GLU A 38 8.78 0.77 9.49
CA GLU A 38 9.04 0.58 10.93
C GLU A 38 8.54 1.78 11.76
N THR A 39 8.42 2.96 11.16
CA THR A 39 7.89 4.17 11.83
C THR A 39 6.37 4.31 11.78
N LEU A 40 5.68 3.48 10.99
CA LEU A 40 4.22 3.56 10.86
C LEU A 40 3.54 3.02 12.12
N SER A 41 2.62 3.82 12.69
CA SER A 41 1.90 3.42 13.90
C SER A 41 0.94 2.25 13.63
N PRO A 42 0.67 1.39 14.64
CA PRO A 42 -0.34 0.34 14.50
C PRO A 42 -1.73 0.88 14.13
N SER A 43 -2.10 2.06 14.65
CA SER A 43 -3.37 2.72 14.35
C SER A 43 -3.50 3.17 12.90
N TYR A 44 -2.40 3.61 12.29
CA TYR A 44 -2.36 3.93 10.86
C TYR A 44 -2.49 2.66 10.02
N LEU A 45 -1.76 1.61 10.38
CA LEU A 45 -1.79 0.34 9.67
C LEU A 45 -3.11 -0.40 9.79
N SER A 46 -3.93 -0.13 10.80
CA SER A 46 -5.28 -0.68 10.93
C SER A 46 -6.35 0.07 10.13
N GLN A 47 -6.01 1.18 9.47
CA GLN A 47 -6.95 1.90 8.62
C GLN A 47 -7.38 1.04 7.41
N PRO A 48 -8.64 1.15 6.98
CA PRO A 48 -9.14 0.43 5.81
C PRO A 48 -8.45 0.92 4.53
N MET A 49 -8.29 0.02 3.55
CA MET A 49 -7.84 0.40 2.22
C MET A 49 -8.94 1.15 1.45
N THR A 50 -8.94 2.47 1.57
CA THR A 50 -9.70 3.39 0.72
C THR A 50 -8.74 4.10 -0.25
N PRO A 51 -9.22 4.64 -1.39
CA PRO A 51 -8.42 5.46 -2.30
C PRO A 51 -7.61 6.54 -1.58
N ASP A 52 -8.21 7.26 -0.64
CA ASP A 52 -7.53 8.32 0.12
C ASP A 52 -6.40 7.78 1.01
N ASN A 53 -6.67 6.70 1.74
CA ASN A 53 -5.69 6.08 2.64
C ASN A 53 -4.53 5.44 1.86
N VAL A 54 -4.82 4.83 0.70
CA VAL A 54 -3.80 4.27 -0.20
C VAL A 54 -2.98 5.39 -0.85
N GLY A 55 -3.62 6.48 -1.26
CA GLY A 55 -2.94 7.67 -1.75
C GLY A 55 -2.01 8.26 -0.69
N ASP A 56 -2.45 8.34 0.57
CA ASP A 56 -1.59 8.79 1.68
C ASP A 56 -0.41 7.85 1.92
N PHE A 57 -0.67 6.54 1.88
CA PHE A 57 0.37 5.52 2.00
C PHE A 57 1.47 5.72 0.95
N VAL A 58 1.11 5.85 -0.32
CA VAL A 58 2.08 6.07 -1.41
C VAL A 58 2.81 7.40 -1.27
N ARG A 59 2.12 8.49 -0.89
CA ARG A 59 2.77 9.79 -0.66
C ARG A 59 3.85 9.70 0.42
N ARG A 60 3.59 8.97 1.51
CA ARG A 60 4.57 8.77 2.59
C ARG A 60 5.76 7.92 2.14
N GLU A 61 5.54 6.88 1.34
CA GLU A 61 6.63 6.09 0.77
C GLU A 61 7.53 6.90 -0.17
N ASN A 62 6.92 7.71 -1.03
CA ASN A 62 7.65 8.59 -1.94
C ASN A 62 8.43 9.62 -1.14
N ARG A 63 7.80 10.26 -0.16
CA ARG A 63 8.50 11.18 0.75
C ARG A 63 9.68 10.51 1.44
N ALA A 64 9.51 9.29 1.95
CA ALA A 64 10.58 8.54 2.60
C ALA A 64 11.76 8.24 1.68
N VAL A 65 11.50 7.87 0.41
CA VAL A 65 12.59 7.57 -0.53
C VAL A 65 13.39 8.82 -0.89
N PHE A 66 12.76 9.99 -0.97
CA PHE A 66 13.46 11.25 -1.30
C PHE A 66 14.10 11.94 -0.08
N GLN A 67 13.49 11.85 1.10
CA GLN A 67 13.92 12.58 2.32
C GLN A 67 14.73 11.71 3.30
N GLY A 68 15.15 10.51 2.89
CA GLY A 68 15.95 9.63 3.75
C GLY A 68 17.30 10.27 4.13
N THR A 69 17.63 10.22 5.42
CA THR A 69 18.86 10.80 6.00
C THR A 69 20.12 9.97 5.79
N THR A 70 19.99 8.75 5.25
CA THR A 70 21.12 7.89 4.88
C THR A 70 21.50 8.02 3.42
N PRO A 71 22.76 7.79 3.03
CA PRO A 71 23.14 7.72 1.63
C PRO A 71 22.24 6.77 0.83
N PRO A 72 21.76 7.16 -0.36
CA PRO A 72 20.88 6.32 -1.17
C PRO A 72 21.64 5.13 -1.75
N THR A 73 21.01 3.95 -1.66
CA THR A 73 21.47 2.70 -2.28
C THR A 73 20.95 2.57 -3.71
N ARG A 74 21.44 1.58 -4.48
CA ARG A 74 20.90 1.27 -5.82
C ARG A 74 19.41 0.98 -5.79
N GLN A 75 18.93 0.26 -4.78
CA GLN A 75 17.52 -0.03 -4.57
C GLN A 75 16.71 1.24 -4.27
N ASP A 76 17.29 2.23 -3.57
CA ASP A 76 16.64 3.52 -3.35
C ASP A 76 16.50 4.31 -4.66
N TYR A 77 17.47 4.23 -5.56
CA TYR A 77 17.36 4.86 -6.89
C TYR A 77 16.29 4.19 -7.76
N LEU A 78 16.19 2.85 -7.74
CA LEU A 78 15.10 2.13 -8.42
C LEU A 78 13.74 2.53 -7.84
N ALA A 79 13.66 2.62 -6.52
CA ALA A 79 12.48 3.07 -5.80
C ALA A 79 12.09 4.51 -6.15
N MET A 80 13.06 5.43 -6.27
CA MET A 80 12.85 6.79 -6.76
C MET A 80 12.33 6.79 -8.20
N ALA A 81 12.97 6.05 -9.11
CA ALA A 81 12.56 5.95 -10.52
C ALA A 81 11.15 5.36 -10.70
N ALA A 82 10.74 4.46 -9.81
CA ALA A 82 9.40 3.87 -9.81
C ALA A 82 8.30 4.80 -9.25
N THR A 83 8.67 5.92 -8.63
CA THR A 83 7.72 6.87 -8.00
C THR A 83 6.51 7.22 -8.87
N PRO A 84 6.66 7.56 -10.16
CA PRO A 84 5.52 7.94 -11.00
C PRO A 84 4.46 6.84 -11.13
N PHE A 85 4.87 5.57 -11.04
CA PHE A 85 3.98 4.43 -11.24
C PHE A 85 3.43 3.84 -9.93
N ARG A 86 4.02 4.19 -8.79
CA ARG A 86 3.65 3.60 -7.49
C ARG A 86 2.20 3.82 -7.10
N SER A 87 1.67 5.00 -7.41
CA SER A 87 0.26 5.30 -7.12
C SER A 87 -0.64 4.32 -7.85
N THR A 88 -0.48 4.20 -9.17
CA THR A 88 -1.25 3.27 -9.99
C THR A 88 -1.12 1.83 -9.49
N PHE A 89 0.09 1.34 -9.22
CA PHE A 89 0.29 -0.02 -8.74
C PHE A 89 -0.30 -0.27 -7.35
N ALA A 90 -0.19 0.68 -6.42
CA ALA A 90 -0.74 0.55 -5.09
C ALA A 90 -2.27 0.54 -5.11
N HIS A 91 -2.90 1.40 -5.90
CA HIS A 91 -4.35 1.41 -6.09
C HIS A 91 -4.83 0.13 -6.76
N PHE A 92 -4.13 -0.37 -7.79
CA PHE A 92 -4.47 -1.65 -8.43
C PHE A 92 -4.35 -2.82 -7.44
N ALA A 93 -3.25 -2.90 -6.68
CA ALA A 93 -3.07 -3.93 -5.66
C ALA A 93 -4.15 -3.85 -4.58
N ALA A 94 -4.47 -2.65 -4.10
CA ALA A 94 -5.53 -2.43 -3.11
C ALA A 94 -6.90 -2.88 -3.64
N GLN A 95 -7.23 -2.53 -4.88
CA GLN A 95 -8.46 -2.96 -5.55
C GLN A 95 -8.53 -4.48 -5.65
N GLN A 96 -7.47 -5.15 -6.09
CA GLN A 96 -7.43 -6.62 -6.18
C GLN A 96 -7.60 -7.29 -4.82
N MET A 97 -6.96 -6.75 -3.76
CA MET A 97 -7.08 -7.26 -2.40
C MET A 97 -8.49 -7.05 -1.82
N VAL A 98 -9.08 -5.89 -2.09
CA VAL A 98 -10.47 -5.56 -1.73
C VAL A 98 -11.45 -6.51 -2.40
N VAL A 99 -11.37 -6.63 -3.73
CA VAL A 99 -12.27 -7.47 -4.52
C VAL A 99 -12.13 -8.94 -4.14
N SER A 100 -10.91 -9.44 -3.97
CA SER A 100 -10.67 -10.84 -3.59
C SER A 100 -11.23 -11.19 -2.22
N ARG A 101 -11.32 -10.22 -1.30
CA ARG A 101 -11.70 -10.47 0.10
C ARG A 101 -13.16 -10.15 0.40
N MET A 102 -13.74 -9.18 -0.31
CA MET A 102 -15.10 -8.69 -0.06
C MET A 102 -16.05 -8.94 -1.23
N GLY A 103 -15.53 -9.36 -2.38
CA GLY A 103 -16.30 -9.53 -3.61
C GLY A 103 -16.60 -8.22 -4.33
N HIS A 104 -17.00 -8.32 -5.59
CA HIS A 104 -17.28 -7.16 -6.46
C HIS A 104 -18.47 -6.31 -6.02
N PHE A 105 -19.37 -6.84 -5.19
CA PHE A 105 -20.66 -6.21 -4.86
C PHE A 105 -20.71 -5.58 -3.47
N HIS A 106 -19.56 -5.50 -2.78
CA HIS A 106 -19.51 -4.85 -1.48
C HIS A 106 -19.45 -3.32 -1.64
N ASP A 107 -20.16 -2.60 -0.78
CA ASP A 107 -20.25 -1.13 -0.84
C ASP A 107 -18.95 -0.48 -0.35
N ASN A 108 -17.93 -0.47 -1.20
CA ASN A 108 -16.71 0.30 -0.99
C ASN A 108 -16.25 0.95 -2.30
N GLU A 109 -15.50 2.04 -2.19
CA GLU A 109 -15.12 2.88 -3.33
C GLU A 109 -14.32 2.12 -4.40
N TYR A 110 -13.49 1.14 -4.04
CA TYR A 110 -12.75 0.32 -5.01
C TYR A 110 -13.65 -0.67 -5.76
N SER A 111 -14.66 -1.24 -5.11
CA SER A 111 -15.67 -2.08 -5.75
C SER A 111 -16.59 -1.26 -6.65
N ARG A 112 -16.94 -0.04 -6.23
CA ARG A 112 -17.71 0.91 -7.05
C ARG A 112 -16.94 1.33 -8.30
N SER A 113 -15.66 1.71 -8.18
CA SER A 113 -14.79 1.98 -9.33
C SER A 113 -14.58 0.75 -10.22
N ALA A 114 -14.53 -0.46 -9.65
CA ALA A 114 -14.42 -1.70 -10.43
C ALA A 114 -15.70 -2.01 -11.24
N LEU A 115 -16.88 -1.66 -10.72
CA LEU A 115 -18.18 -1.85 -11.38
C LEU A 115 -18.47 -0.77 -12.43
N GLU A 116 -17.99 0.46 -12.23
CA GLU A 116 -18.20 1.59 -13.15
C GLU A 116 -17.28 1.54 -14.39
N GLY A 117 -16.32 0.61 -14.45
CA GLY A 117 -15.41 0.46 -15.59
C GLY A 117 -14.42 1.61 -15.78
N VAL A 118 -14.38 2.56 -14.84
CA VAL A 118 -13.44 3.70 -14.85
C VAL A 118 -12.15 3.25 -14.16
N ILE A 119 -11.30 2.60 -14.93
CA ILE A 119 -9.88 2.46 -14.58
C ILE A 119 -9.15 3.57 -15.34
N GLY A 120 -8.77 4.63 -14.63
CA GLY A 120 -7.72 5.59 -15.03
C GLY A 120 -7.96 6.37 -16.31
#